data_AF-A0A3M6EX51-F1
#
_entry.id   AF-A0A3M6EX51-F1
#
_cell.length_a   1.000
_cell.length_b   1.000
_cell.length_c   1.000
_cell.angle_alpha   90.00
_cell.angle_beta   90.00
_cell.angle_gamma   90.00
#
_symmetry.space_group_name_H-M   'P 1'
#
loop_
_entity.id
_entity.type
_entity.pdbx_description
1 polymer ?
#
loop_
_entity_poly.entity_id
_entity_poly.type
_entity_poly.pdbx_seq_one_letter_code
_entity_poly.pdbx_strand_id
1 'polypeptide(L)' 'MVDYSQIRPDLNDVDMALWMTREHGVASIPISVFYQSPPAGQRLIRLCFAKQEATLLQAAEKLCAI' A
#
# COMPACT_ATOMS: atom_id res chain seq x y z
N MET A 1 0.20 9.33 1.51
CA MET A 1 0.13 8.41 0.35
C MET A 1 1.56 7.97 0.05
N VAL A 2 1.75 6.77 -0.50
CA VAL A 2 3.07 6.24 -0.84
C VAL A 2 3.07 5.72 -2.28
N ASP A 3 4.19 5.92 -2.97
CA ASP A 3 4.44 5.40 -4.32
C ASP A 3 5.18 4.07 -4.24
N TYR A 4 4.64 3.04 -4.88
CA TYR A 4 5.21 1.67 -4.88
C TYR A 4 5.80 1.25 -6.23
N SER A 5 5.92 2.16 -7.19
CA SER A 5 6.38 1.87 -8.56
C SER A 5 7.73 1.14 -8.63
N GLN A 6 8.63 1.34 -7.66
CA GLN A 6 9.94 0.68 -7.60
C GLN A 6 9.90 -0.69 -6.90
N ILE A 7 8.79 -1.07 -6.27
CA ILE A 7 8.64 -2.31 -5.52
C ILE A 7 7.94 -3.37 -6.38
N ARG A 8 6.77 -3.02 -6.93
CA ARG A 8 5.94 -3.89 -7.79
C ARG A 8 5.34 -3.10 -8.94
N PRO A 9 6.13 -2.70 -9.95
CA PRO A 9 5.64 -1.92 -11.10
C PRO A 9 4.57 -2.66 -11.92
N ASP A 10 4.62 -3.99 -11.87
CA ASP A 10 3.71 -4.92 -12.55
C ASP A 10 2.29 -4.95 -11.96
N LEU A 11 2.11 -4.51 -10.72
CA LEU A 11 0.81 -4.49 -10.06
C LEU A 11 0.09 -3.15 -10.23
N ASN A 12 -1.24 -3.19 -10.34
CA ASN A 12 -2.08 -2.04 -10.04
C ASN A 12 -2.25 -1.90 -8.51
N ASP A 13 -2.86 -0.80 -8.06
CA ASP A 13 -2.91 -0.47 -6.63
C ASP A 13 -3.86 -1.35 -5.82
N VAL A 14 -4.91 -1.90 -6.44
CA VAL A 14 -5.79 -2.91 -5.83
C VAL A 14 -5.03 -4.21 -5.59
N ASP A 15 -4.31 -4.69 -6.60
CA ASP A 15 -3.49 -5.91 -6.52
C ASP A 15 -2.34 -5.72 -5.53
N MET A 16 -1.71 -4.54 -5.51
CA MET A 16 -0.70 -4.19 -4.51
C MET A 16 -1.28 -4.23 -3.09
N ALA A 17 -2.47 -3.66 -2.85
CA ALA A 17 -3.11 -3.68 -1.55
C ALA A 17 -3.46 -5.11 -1.07
N LEU A 18 -3.92 -5.96 -1.99
CA LEU A 18 -4.17 -7.38 -1.71
C LEU A 18 -2.88 -8.13 -1.40
N TRP A 19 -1.83 -7.92 -2.20
CA TRP A 19 -0.52 -8.55 -2.01
C TRP A 19 0.11 -8.15 -0.67
N MET A 20 0.13 -6.86 -0.33
CA MET A 20 0.62 -6.38 0.98
C MET A 20 -0.15 -7.00 2.15
N THR A 21 -1.47 -7.15 2.00
CA THR A 21 -2.31 -7.71 3.07
C THR A 21 -2.05 -9.20 3.24
N ARG A 22 -1.92 -9.95 2.14
CA ARG A 22 -1.75 -11.42 2.17
C ARG A 22 -0.34 -11.84 2.51
N GLU A 23 0.66 -11.28 1.85
CA GLU A 23 2.06 -11.71 1.96
C GLU A 23 2.78 -11.04 3.14
N HIS A 24 2.45 -9.79 3.44
CA HIS A 24 3.16 -9.00 4.46
C HIS A 24 2.29 -8.68 5.68
N GLY A 25 0.98 -8.97 5.65
CA GLY A 25 0.07 -8.71 6.75
C GLY A 25 -0.08 -7.21 7.07
N VAL A 26 0.12 -6.33 6.09
CA VAL A 26 -0.07 -4.88 6.22
C VAL A 26 -1.15 -4.43 5.26
N ALA A 27 -2.31 -4.03 5.79
CA ALA A 27 -3.40 -3.52 4.97
C ALA A 27 -3.12 -2.08 4.51
N SER A 28 -3.28 -1.85 3.21
CA SER A 28 -3.25 -0.52 2.59
C SER A 28 -4.56 -0.26 1.84
N ILE A 29 -4.76 0.98 1.41
CA ILE A 29 -5.98 1.39 0.70
C ILE A 29 -5.58 1.80 -0.71
N PRO A 30 -6.11 1.15 -1.76
CA PRO A 30 -5.87 1.57 -3.14
C PRO A 30 -6.42 2.98 -3.35
N ILE A 31 -5.71 3.79 -4.12
CA ILE A 31 -6.08 5.19 -4.37
C ILE A 31 -7.05 5.31 -5.55
N SER A 32 -6.96 4.40 -6.52
CA SER A 32 -7.79 4.33 -7.72
C SER A 32 -9.28 4.27 -7.40
N VAL A 33 -9.67 3.66 -6.29
CA VAL A 33 -11.09 3.54 -5.85
C VAL A 33 -11.74 4.87 -5.48
N PHE A 34 -10.95 5.93 -5.31
CA PHE A 34 -11.44 7.29 -5.07
C PHE A 34 -11.61 8.10 -6.36
N TYR A 35 -11.32 7.52 -7.53
CA TYR A 35 -11.51 8.16 -8.82
C TYR A 35 -12.64 7.49 -9.60
N GLN A 36 -13.42 8.29 -10.34
CA GLN A 36 -14.30 7.75 -11.38
C GLN A 36 -13.49 7.20 -12.56
N SER A 37 -12.42 7.92 -12.95
CA SER A 37 -11.44 7.52 -13.96
C SER A 37 -10.03 7.75 -13.40
N PRO A 38 -9.34 6.72 -12.91
CA PRO A 38 -8.02 6.87 -12.32
C PRO A 38 -6.97 7.25 -13.39
N PRO A 39 -5.97 8.09 -13.05
CA PRO A 39 -4.88 8.41 -13.98
C PRO A 39 -4.13 7.15 -14.44
N ALA A 40 -3.83 7.07 -15.74
CA ALA A 40 -3.09 5.96 -16.31
C ALA A 40 -1.70 5.85 -15.66
N GLY A 41 -1.31 4.62 -15.30
CA GLY A 41 0.00 4.36 -14.70
C GLY A 41 0.15 4.79 -13.24
N GLN A 42 -0.92 5.24 -12.55
CA GLN A 42 -0.85 5.56 -11.13
C GLN A 42 -0.40 4.33 -10.30
N ARG A 43 0.55 4.54 -9.38
CA ARG A 43 1.12 3.53 -8.48
C ARG A 43 1.13 4.02 -7.04
N LEU A 44 -0.02 4.51 -6.57
CA LEU A 44 -0.18 5.07 -5.23
C LEU A 44 -1.09 4.20 -4.37
N ILE A 45 -0.70 4.02 -3.10
CA ILE A 45 -1.55 3.45 -2.05
C ILE A 45 -1.54 4.37 -0.82
N ARG A 46 -2.55 4.25 0.04
CA ARG A 46 -2.64 4.98 1.31
C ARG A 46 -2.44 4.05 2.50
N LEU A 47 -1.52 4.45 3.37
CA LEU A 47 -1.38 3.90 4.73
C LEU A 47 -2.07 4.82 5.74
N CYS A 48 -2.62 4.23 6.80
CA CYS A 48 -3.26 4.96 7.90
C CYS A 48 -2.37 4.92 9.14
N PHE A 49 -1.88 6.07 9.59
CA PHE A 49 -0.99 6.19 10.74
C PHE A 49 -1.71 6.46 12.07
N ALA A 50 -3.03 6.65 12.05
CA ALA A 50 -3.85 6.85 13.25
C ALA A 50 -4.04 5.51 14.00
N LYS A 51 -2.95 5.03 14.61
CA LYS A 51 -2.81 3.76 15.31
C LYS A 51 -1.91 3.95 16.54
N GLN A 52 -1.85 2.94 17.40
CA GLN A 52 -0.88 2.93 18.50
C GLN A 52 0.55 2.80 17.95
N GLU A 53 1.51 3.40 18.62
CA GLU A 53 2.93 3.38 18.24
C GLU A 53 3.45 1.95 18.03
N ALA A 54 3.10 1.02 18.92
CA ALA A 54 3.47 -0.39 18.79
C ALA A 54 2.99 -1.01 17.47
N THR A 55 1.79 -0.65 16.99
CA THR A 55 1.27 -1.12 15.70
C THR A 55 2.06 -0.51 14.53
N LEU A 56 2.43 0.76 14.63
CA LEU A 56 3.21 1.45 13.60
C LEU A 56 4.61 0.84 13.47
N LEU A 57 5.27 0.54 14.60
CA LEU A 57 6.58 -0.11 14.61
C LEU A 57 6.53 -1.51 14.01
N GLN A 58 5.57 -2.35 14.41
CA GLN A 58 5.39 -3.69 13.82
C GLN A 58 5.12 -3.64 12.31
N ALA A 59 4.34 -2.66 11.85
CA ALA A 59 4.12 -2.46 10.42
C ALA A 59 5.41 -2.02 9.70
N ALA A 60 6.18 -1.10 10.30
CA ALA A 60 7.45 -0.64 9.73
C ALA A 60 8.47 -1.79 9.60
N GLU A 61 8.61 -2.63 10.62
CA GLU A 61 9.49 -3.82 10.58
C GLU A 61 9.15 -4.74 9.41
N LYS A 62 7.87 -5.01 9.19
CA LYS A 62 7.40 -5.83 8.06
C LYS A 62 7.66 -5.18 6.71
N LEU A 63 7.49 -3.86 6.60
CA LEU A 63 7.67 -3.12 5.35
C LEU A 63 9.14 -2.96 4.97
N CYS A 64 10.05 -2.81 5.93
CA CYS A 64 11.48 -2.70 5.67
C CYS A 64 12.13 -4.00 5.15
N ALA A 65 11.42 -5.13 5.21
CA ALA A 65 11.86 -6.42 4.71
C ALA A 65 11.39 -6.72 3.26
N ILE A 66 10.71 -5.75 2.63
CA ILE A 66 10.17 -5.82 1.26
C ILE A 66 11.15 -5.21 0.28
#